data_AF-A0A4C1S8A4-F1
#
_entry.id   AF-A0A4C1S8A4-F1
#
_cell.length_a   1.000
_cell.length_b   1.000
_cell.length_c   1.000
_cell.angle_alpha   90.00
_cell.angle_beta   90.00
_cell.angle_gamma   90.00
#
_symmetry.space_group_name_H-M   'P 1'
#
loop_
_entity.id
_entity.type
_entity.pdbx_description
1 polymer ?
#
loop_
_entity_poly.entity_id
_entity_poly.type
_entity_poly.pdbx_seq_one_letter_code
_entity_poly.pdbx_strand_id
1 'polypeptide(L)'
;MPKAIKSDARSIILKVKSFFEEEARLQAPIIPFNQIYKRISAATGQRETLRKLLYKLGFRFKKTKSNRKVLMERNEVSAWRAKYLREVDKNNISPNPQPLIYLDETYIHSSHTSGKCWQGEGVEGVLEPVSKGQRYIIVHAGGDAGFVKNALTVFKSNTKSGDYHDDMNSANFKKMGD
;
A
#
# COMPACT_ATOMS: atom_id res chain seq x y z
N MET A 1 52.40 -2.40 -12.90
CA MET A 1 51.75 -1.84 -14.12
C MET A 1 50.26 -2.17 -14.09
N PRO A 2 49.34 -1.24 -14.39
CA PRO A 2 47.92 -1.55 -14.52
C PRO A 2 47.71 -2.62 -15.60
N LYS A 3 46.95 -3.68 -15.31
CA LYS A 3 46.65 -4.73 -16.28
C LYS A 3 45.83 -4.15 -17.43
N ALA A 4 46.27 -4.38 -18.67
CA ALA A 4 45.54 -3.96 -19.86
C ALA A 4 44.11 -4.55 -19.85
N ILE A 5 43.12 -3.68 -20.05
CA ILE A 5 41.72 -4.08 -20.11
C ILE A 5 41.50 -4.88 -21.40
N LYS A 6 40.93 -6.09 -21.28
CA LYS A 6 40.62 -6.97 -22.43
C LYS A 6 39.66 -6.30 -23.43
N SER A 7 39.74 -6.66 -24.71
CA SER A 7 38.96 -6.03 -25.81
C SER A 7 37.46 -5.95 -25.53
N ASP A 8 36.89 -7.00 -24.95
CA ASP A 8 35.44 -7.10 -24.73
C ASP A 8 34.97 -6.16 -23.62
N ALA A 9 35.77 -6.03 -22.55
CA ALA A 9 35.52 -5.07 -21.48
C ALA A 9 35.66 -3.63 -22.01
N ARG A 10 36.64 -3.38 -22.88
CA ARG A 10 36.80 -2.08 -23.56
C ARG A 10 35.59 -1.75 -24.44
N SER A 11 35.04 -2.73 -25.17
CA SER A 11 33.85 -2.54 -25.99
C SER A 11 32.61 -2.15 -25.17
N ILE A 12 32.38 -2.80 -24.04
CA ILE A 12 31.27 -2.47 -23.14
C ILE A 12 31.44 -1.07 -22.55
N ILE A 13 32.64 -0.73 -22.07
CA ILE A 13 32.94 0.60 -21.52
C ILE A 13 32.68 1.68 -22.57
N LEU A 14 33.09 1.46 -23.83
CA LEU A 14 32.85 2.41 -24.91
C LEU A 14 31.35 2.58 -25.22
N LYS A 15 30.56 1.51 -25.20
CA LYS A 15 29.10 1.58 -25.41
C LYS A 15 28.36 2.29 -24.27
N VAL A 16 28.78 2.03 -23.04
CA VAL A 16 28.21 2.71 -21.86
C VAL A 16 28.56 4.20 -21.90
N LYS A 17 29.82 4.53 -22.23
CA LYS A 17 30.27 5.91 -22.39
C LYS A 17 29.48 6.63 -23.48
N SER A 18 29.36 6.06 -24.68
CA SER A 18 28.61 6.69 -25.77
C SER A 18 27.13 6.90 -25.43
N PHE A 19 26.52 5.97 -24.70
CA PHE A 19 25.13 6.10 -24.25
C PHE A 19 24.94 7.32 -23.32
N PHE A 20 25.84 7.52 -22.35
CA PHE A 20 25.76 8.65 -21.43
C PHE A 20 26.18 9.99 -22.06
N GLU A 21 27.14 9.99 -22.99
CA GLU A 21 27.51 11.18 -23.77
C GLU A 21 26.32 11.68 -24.60
N GLU A 22 25.53 10.77 -25.16
CA GLU A 22 24.34 11.12 -25.93
C GLU A 22 23.21 11.67 -25.05
N GLU A 23 23.00 11.12 -23.84
CA GLU A 23 22.06 11.71 -22.87
C GLU A 23 22.51 13.11 -22.42
N ALA A 24 23.81 13.31 -22.23
CA ALA A 24 24.37 14.61 -21.88
C ALA A 24 24.19 15.63 -23.01
N ARG A 25 24.38 15.20 -24.28
CA ARG A 25 24.14 16.03 -25.47
C ARG A 25 22.68 16.47 -25.59
N LEU A 26 21.75 15.58 -25.27
CA LEU A 26 20.31 15.84 -25.35
C LEU A 26 19.74 16.56 -24.13
N GLN A 27 20.53 16.72 -23.05
CA GLN A 27 20.07 17.22 -21.73
C GLN A 27 18.81 16.50 -21.21
N ALA A 28 18.57 15.28 -21.68
CA ALA A 28 17.37 14.52 -21.41
C ALA A 28 17.68 13.02 -21.48
N PRO A 29 17.01 12.20 -20.65
CA PRO A 29 17.19 10.76 -20.72
C PRO A 29 16.61 10.19 -22.02
N ILE A 30 17.42 9.48 -22.81
CA ILE A 30 16.97 8.78 -24.04
C ILE A 30 15.90 7.74 -23.70
N ILE A 31 16.04 7.10 -22.54
CA ILE A 31 15.05 6.17 -21.99
C ILE A 31 14.73 6.63 -20.55
N PRO A 32 13.45 6.72 -20.15
CA PRO A 32 13.06 7.16 -18.81
C PRO A 32 13.77 6.41 -17.67
N PHE A 33 14.13 7.12 -16.59
CA PHE A 33 14.88 6.55 -15.46
C PHE A 33 14.20 5.35 -14.78
N ASN A 34 12.87 5.29 -14.81
CA ASN A 34 12.10 4.17 -14.27
C ASN A 34 12.21 2.89 -15.12
N GLN A 35 12.72 2.94 -16.36
CA GLN A 35 12.90 1.80 -17.25
C GLN A 35 14.32 1.21 -17.18
N ILE A 36 14.78 0.93 -15.97
CA ILE A 36 16.16 0.52 -15.63
C ILE A 36 16.69 -0.60 -16.55
N TYR A 37 15.91 -1.66 -16.77
CA TYR A 37 16.36 -2.79 -17.60
C TYR A 37 16.59 -2.43 -19.07
N LYS A 38 15.77 -1.55 -19.64
CA LYS A 38 15.92 -1.07 -21.02
C LYS A 38 17.12 -0.14 -21.15
N ARG A 39 17.32 0.74 -20.16
CA ARG A 39 18.52 1.61 -20.09
C ARG A 39 19.79 0.79 -20.08
N ILE A 40 19.87 -0.20 -19.19
CA ILE A 40 21.10 -0.98 -19.08
C ILE A 40 21.30 -1.88 -20.30
N SER A 41 20.23 -2.45 -20.88
CA SER A 41 20.33 -3.20 -22.13
C SER A 41 20.81 -2.32 -23.28
N ALA A 42 20.35 -1.07 -23.38
CA ALA A 42 20.79 -0.13 -24.41
C ALA A 42 22.26 0.31 -24.18
N ALA A 43 22.64 0.58 -22.94
CA ALA A 43 24.00 1.02 -22.60
C ALA A 43 25.05 -0.10 -22.69
N THR A 44 24.70 -1.34 -22.36
CA THR A 44 25.67 -2.46 -22.27
C THR A 44 25.52 -3.50 -23.37
N GLY A 45 24.35 -3.60 -24.01
CA GLY A 45 24.02 -4.65 -24.98
C GLY A 45 23.93 -6.07 -24.39
N GLN A 46 24.01 -6.23 -23.07
CA GLN A 46 24.19 -7.55 -22.43
C GLN A 46 23.29 -7.76 -21.21
N ARG A 47 21.97 -7.78 -21.45
CA ARG A 47 20.94 -8.01 -20.41
C ARG A 47 21.22 -9.25 -19.56
N GLU A 48 21.56 -10.37 -20.19
CA GLU A 48 21.77 -11.65 -19.51
C GLU A 48 23.08 -11.71 -18.70
N THR A 49 24.15 -11.08 -19.20
CA THR A 49 25.42 -10.97 -18.47
C THR A 49 25.23 -10.17 -17.18
N LEU A 50 24.52 -9.04 -17.26
CA LEU A 50 24.19 -8.25 -16.09
C LEU A 50 23.30 -9.02 -15.12
N ARG A 51 22.26 -9.69 -15.62
CA ARG A 51 21.38 -10.50 -14.77
C ARG A 51 22.21 -11.50 -13.96
N LYS A 52 23.09 -12.26 -14.62
CA LYS A 52 24.00 -13.21 -13.96
C LYS A 52 24.91 -12.54 -12.93
N LEU A 53 25.47 -11.36 -13.25
CA LEU A 53 26.32 -10.59 -12.34
C LEU A 53 25.56 -10.15 -11.08
N LEU A 54 24.35 -9.61 -11.23
CA LEU A 54 23.49 -9.20 -10.11
C LEU A 54 23.18 -10.39 -9.19
N TYR A 55 22.86 -11.57 -9.76
CA TYR A 55 22.68 -12.79 -8.97
C TYR A 55 23.95 -13.22 -8.22
N LYS A 56 25.11 -13.10 -8.85
CA LYS A 56 26.42 -13.41 -8.24
C LYS A 56 26.77 -12.44 -7.12
N LEU A 57 26.42 -11.16 -7.26
CA LEU A 57 26.58 -10.12 -6.23
C LEU A 57 25.53 -10.21 -5.11
N GLY A 58 24.65 -11.23 -5.13
CA GLY A 58 23.65 -11.45 -4.07
C GLY A 58 22.34 -10.71 -4.28
N PHE A 59 22.19 -9.90 -5.32
CA PHE A 59 20.92 -9.26 -5.65
C PHE A 59 19.91 -10.31 -6.13
N ARG A 60 18.64 -10.12 -5.75
CA ARG A 60 17.51 -10.99 -6.12
C ARG A 60 16.34 -10.12 -6.52
N PHE A 61 15.68 -10.46 -7.62
CA PHE A 61 14.41 -9.82 -7.97
C PHE A 61 13.33 -10.29 -6.99
N LYS A 62 12.70 -9.35 -6.29
CA LYS A 62 11.55 -9.61 -5.43
C LYS A 62 10.41 -8.69 -5.90
N LYS A 63 9.19 -9.21 -5.97
CA LYS A 63 8.01 -8.36 -6.16
C LYS A 63 7.97 -7.32 -5.04
N THR A 64 7.73 -6.06 -5.40
CA THR A 64 7.54 -4.97 -4.45
C THR A 64 6.43 -5.37 -3.47
N LYS A 65 6.77 -5.49 -2.19
CA LYS A 65 5.78 -5.70 -1.13
C LYS A 65 5.23 -4.34 -0.71
N SER A 66 4.02 -4.30 -0.17
CA SER A 66 3.46 -3.06 0.38
C SER A 66 4.45 -2.42 1.37
N ASN A 67 4.72 -1.12 1.20
CA ASN A 67 5.53 -0.33 2.12
C ASN A 67 4.96 -0.29 3.54
N ARG A 68 3.73 -0.79 3.78
CA ARG A 68 3.17 -0.99 5.12
C ARG A 68 4.10 -1.75 6.07
N LYS A 69 4.97 -2.62 5.55
CA LYS A 69 5.98 -3.33 6.37
C LYS A 69 7.20 -2.48 6.75
N VAL A 70 7.41 -1.36 6.06
CA VAL A 70 8.49 -0.38 6.26
C VAL A 70 7.97 0.89 6.96
N LEU A 71 6.64 1.06 7.05
CA LEU A 71 6.00 2.00 7.96
C LEU A 71 6.25 1.55 9.41
N MET A 72 7.49 1.70 9.87
CA MET A 72 7.77 1.76 11.29
C MET A 72 6.91 2.89 11.88
N GLU A 73 6.34 2.66 13.07
CA GLU A 73 5.61 3.69 13.80
C GLU A 73 6.51 4.93 13.88
N ARG A 74 6.04 6.07 13.35
CA ARG A 74 6.77 7.34 13.50
C ARG A 74 6.87 7.66 14.99
N ASN A 75 8.02 8.17 15.44
CA ASN A 75 8.23 8.52 16.86
C ASN A 75 7.11 9.40 17.43
N GLU A 76 6.59 10.34 16.62
CA GLU A 76 5.45 11.18 16.96
C GLU A 76 4.17 10.38 17.24
N VAL A 77 3.85 9.39 16.39
CA VAL A 77 2.68 8.50 16.56
C VAL A 77 2.83 7.66 17.81
N SER A 78 4.04 7.15 18.07
CA SER A 78 4.35 6.42 19.30
C SER A 78 4.15 7.28 20.55
N ALA A 79 4.62 8.53 20.51
CA ALA A 79 4.43 9.49 21.59
C ALA A 79 2.94 9.83 21.81
N TRP A 80 2.15 9.99 20.75
CA TRP A 80 0.70 10.20 20.85
C TRP A 80 -0.03 9.00 21.44
N ARG A 81 0.34 7.78 21.03
CA ARG A 81 -0.21 6.56 21.61
C ARG A 81 0.12 6.45 23.10
N ALA A 82 1.37 6.72 23.49
CA ALA A 82 1.76 6.75 24.90
C ALA A 82 1.00 7.82 25.70
N LYS A 83 0.76 8.99 25.11
CA LYS A 83 -0.08 10.04 25.73
C LYS A 83 -1.51 9.56 25.91
N TYR A 84 -2.13 9.00 24.87
CA TYR A 84 -3.49 8.47 24.92
C TYR A 84 -3.64 7.40 26.01
N LEU A 85 -2.75 6.40 26.05
CA LEU A 85 -2.79 5.33 27.05
C LEU A 85 -2.66 5.88 28.48
N ARG A 86 -1.81 6.89 28.71
CA ARG A 86 -1.73 7.55 30.02
C ARG A 86 -3.04 8.24 30.42
N GLU A 87 -3.77 8.84 29.49
CA GLU A 87 -5.08 9.44 29.78
C GLU A 87 -6.13 8.36 30.09
N VAL A 88 -6.08 7.22 29.39
CA VAL A 88 -6.93 6.06 29.70
C VAL A 88 -6.63 5.53 31.10
N ASP A 89 -5.36 5.37 31.45
CA ASP A 89 -4.95 4.92 32.79
C ASP A 89 -5.41 5.88 33.89
N LYS A 90 -5.23 7.20 33.68
CA LYS A 90 -5.74 8.23 34.60
C LYS A 90 -7.25 8.13 34.81
N ASN A 91 -8.01 7.91 33.74
CA ASN A 91 -9.45 7.71 33.82
C ASN A 91 -9.78 6.46 34.65
N ASN A 92 -9.08 5.34 34.39
CA ASN A 92 -9.30 4.06 35.07
C ASN A 92 -9.04 4.11 36.58
N ILE A 93 -8.06 4.90 37.03
CA ILE A 93 -7.74 5.07 38.46
C ILE A 93 -8.52 6.20 39.14
N SER A 94 -9.32 6.96 38.39
CA SER A 94 -10.07 8.08 38.95
C SER A 94 -11.19 7.59 39.88
N PRO A 95 -11.64 8.40 40.85
CA PRO A 95 -12.74 8.02 41.74
C PRO A 95 -14.07 7.73 41.01
N ASN A 96 -14.24 8.24 39.78
CA ASN A 96 -15.42 8.03 38.96
C ASN A 96 -15.00 7.84 37.49
N PRO A 97 -14.53 6.64 37.11
CA PRO A 97 -14.04 6.36 35.77
C PRO A 97 -15.17 6.53 34.74
N GLN A 98 -14.90 7.28 33.67
CA GLN A 98 -15.83 7.42 32.56
C GLN A 98 -15.74 6.21 31.62
N PRO A 99 -16.85 5.76 31.03
CA PRO A 99 -16.82 4.67 30.06
C PRO A 99 -16.03 5.08 28.81
N LEU A 100 -15.16 4.18 28.33
CA LEU A 100 -14.44 4.38 27.09
C LEU A 100 -15.32 3.95 25.91
N ILE A 101 -15.70 4.92 25.07
CA ILE A 101 -16.48 4.70 23.86
C ILE A 101 -15.57 4.83 22.65
N TYR A 102 -15.51 3.78 21.84
CA TYR A 102 -14.80 3.74 20.57
C TYR A 102 -15.77 3.98 19.43
N LEU A 103 -15.36 4.82 18.50
CA LEU A 103 -16.07 5.10 17.25
C LEU A 103 -15.23 4.55 16.11
N ASP A 104 -15.86 3.84 15.17
CA ASP A 104 -15.20 3.47 13.92
C ASP A 104 -16.17 3.44 12.74
N GLU A 105 -15.59 3.49 11.55
CA GLU A 105 -16.27 3.41 10.27
C GLU A 105 -15.81 2.18 9.50
N THR A 106 -16.77 1.40 9.03
CA THR A 106 -16.53 0.29 8.11
C THR A 106 -17.48 0.34 6.93
N TYR A 107 -17.26 -0.52 5.94
CA TYR A 107 -18.15 -0.65 4.81
C TYR A 107 -18.45 -2.11 4.51
N ILE A 108 -19.69 -2.36 4.10
CA ILE A 108 -20.09 -3.61 3.47
C ILE A 108 -20.30 -3.38 1.99
N HIS A 109 -19.84 -4.34 1.21
CA HIS A 109 -19.94 -4.32 -0.23
C HIS A 109 -20.90 -5.43 -0.66
N SER A 110 -21.94 -5.08 -1.40
CA SER A 110 -22.98 -6.04 -1.83
C SER A 110 -22.43 -7.20 -2.65
N SER A 111 -21.28 -7.01 -3.30
CA SER A 111 -20.63 -8.03 -4.13
C SER A 111 -19.33 -8.60 -3.50
N HIS A 112 -19.17 -8.48 -2.17
CA HIS A 112 -18.00 -9.06 -1.50
C HIS A 112 -18.00 -10.59 -1.65
N THR A 113 -17.10 -11.10 -2.48
CA THR A 113 -16.88 -12.53 -2.69
C THR A 113 -15.45 -12.88 -2.33
N SER A 114 -15.24 -14.09 -1.81
CA SER A 114 -13.89 -14.60 -1.59
C SER A 114 -13.35 -15.14 -2.92
N GLY A 115 -12.27 -14.56 -3.43
CA GLY A 115 -11.61 -15.03 -4.67
C GLY A 115 -10.98 -16.43 -4.56
N LYS A 116 -11.18 -17.11 -3.42
CA LYS A 116 -10.83 -18.51 -3.18
C LYS A 116 -11.95 -19.15 -2.39
N CYS A 117 -12.48 -20.27 -2.87
CA CYS A 117 -13.34 -21.15 -2.09
C CYS A 117 -12.92 -22.61 -2.32
N TRP A 118 -13.22 -23.47 -1.35
CA TRP A 118 -13.04 -24.91 -1.49
C TRP A 118 -14.19 -25.46 -2.36
N GLN A 119 -13.87 -26.24 -3.38
CA GLN A 119 -14.82 -26.75 -4.38
C GLN A 119 -14.55 -28.22 -4.65
N GLY A 120 -15.60 -28.99 -4.91
CA GLY A 120 -15.50 -30.37 -5.37
C GLY A 120 -15.31 -30.45 -6.88
N GLU A 121 -14.83 -31.59 -7.37
CA GLU A 121 -14.69 -31.85 -8.81
C GLU A 121 -16.09 -31.84 -9.47
N GLY A 122 -16.28 -30.98 -10.47
CA GLY A 122 -17.56 -30.82 -11.20
C GLY A 122 -18.54 -29.78 -10.62
N VAL A 123 -18.18 -29.07 -9.55
CA VAL A 123 -18.98 -27.96 -9.03
C VAL A 123 -18.46 -26.65 -9.61
N GLU A 124 -19.33 -25.87 -10.29
CA GLU A 124 -18.97 -24.51 -10.70
C GLU A 124 -18.65 -23.66 -9.47
N GLY A 125 -17.48 -23.04 -9.50
CA GLY A 125 -16.99 -22.22 -8.40
C GLY A 125 -17.78 -20.92 -8.19
N VAL A 126 -17.51 -20.27 -7.06
CA VAL A 126 -18.02 -18.92 -6.81
C VAL A 126 -17.47 -17.99 -7.88
N LEU A 127 -18.35 -17.51 -8.76
CA LEU A 127 -18.00 -16.55 -9.80
C LEU A 127 -17.82 -15.16 -9.17
N GLU A 128 -16.77 -14.46 -9.59
CA GLU A 128 -16.62 -13.06 -9.21
C GLU A 128 -17.74 -12.24 -9.88
N PRO A 129 -18.44 -11.39 -9.12
CA PRO A 129 -19.51 -10.56 -9.66
C PRO A 129 -18.94 -9.56 -10.67
N VAL A 130 -19.62 -9.43 -11.82
CA VAL A 130 -19.22 -8.59 -12.97
C VAL A 130 -19.04 -7.12 -12.58
N SER A 131 -19.76 -6.65 -11.56
CA SER A 131 -19.58 -5.32 -11.00
C SER A 131 -19.38 -5.37 -9.49
N LYS A 132 -18.70 -4.34 -8.98
CA LYS A 132 -18.52 -4.11 -7.55
C LYS A 132 -19.88 -3.83 -6.84
N GLY A 133 -20.92 -3.43 -7.55
CA GLY A 133 -22.22 -3.18 -6.91
C GLY A 133 -22.18 -2.03 -5.88
N GLN A 134 -23.25 -1.92 -5.09
CA GLN A 134 -23.42 -0.85 -4.10
C GLN A 134 -22.59 -1.12 -2.84
N ARG A 135 -21.93 -0.07 -2.33
CA ARG A 135 -21.30 -0.04 -1.00
C ARG A 135 -22.21 0.66 0.00
N TYR A 136 -22.32 0.09 1.20
CA TYR A 136 -22.94 0.73 2.36
C TYR A 136 -21.86 1.00 3.39
N ILE A 137 -21.87 2.21 3.93
CA ILE A 137 -20.97 2.64 5.00
C ILE A 137 -21.75 2.50 6.30
N ILE A 138 -21.08 1.95 7.31
CA ILE A 138 -21.59 1.71 8.64
C ILE A 138 -20.68 2.46 9.60
N VAL A 139 -21.25 3.40 10.35
CA VAL A 139 -20.60 4.07 11.48
C VAL A 139 -21.30 3.63 12.73
N HIS A 140 -20.52 3.24 13.73
CA HIS A 140 -21.08 2.94 15.04
C HIS A 140 -20.10 3.29 16.16
N ALA A 141 -20.62 3.37 17.38
CA ALA A 141 -19.84 3.56 18.58
C ALA A 141 -20.24 2.55 19.64
N GLY A 142 -19.25 2.05 20.38
CA GLY A 142 -19.44 1.07 21.44
C GLY A 142 -18.28 1.05 22.43
N GLY A 143 -18.54 0.50 23.60
CA GLY A 143 -17.58 0.29 24.67
C GLY A 143 -17.73 -1.09 25.30
N ASP A 144 -17.24 -1.24 26.52
CA ASP A 144 -17.36 -2.47 27.32
C ASP A 144 -18.82 -2.86 27.62
N ALA A 145 -19.70 -1.88 27.80
CA ALA A 145 -21.14 -2.07 28.03
C ALA A 145 -21.93 -2.35 26.73
N GLY A 146 -21.25 -2.49 25.59
CA GLY A 146 -21.86 -2.71 24.28
C GLY A 146 -22.02 -1.44 23.46
N PHE A 147 -22.95 -1.48 22.50
CA PHE A 147 -23.16 -0.38 21.57
C PHE A 147 -23.92 0.79 22.20
N VAL A 148 -23.51 2.00 21.85
CA VAL A 148 -24.19 3.23 22.28
C VAL A 148 -25.52 3.33 21.54
N LYS A 149 -26.62 3.54 22.29
CA LYS A 149 -27.96 3.70 21.71
C LYS A 149 -27.99 4.91 20.78
N ASN A 150 -28.69 4.79 19.64
CA ASN A 150 -28.81 5.81 18.59
C ASN A 150 -27.47 6.24 17.93
N ALA A 151 -26.42 5.45 18.13
CA ALA A 151 -25.10 5.72 17.58
C ALA A 151 -24.85 4.99 16.25
N LEU A 152 -25.84 4.25 15.71
CA LEU A 152 -25.70 3.51 14.46
C LEU A 152 -26.16 4.37 13.29
N THR A 153 -25.24 4.62 12.36
CA THR A 153 -25.55 5.32 11.11
C THR A 153 -25.15 4.45 9.93
N VAL A 154 -26.11 4.13 9.06
CA VAL A 154 -25.87 3.36 7.83
C VAL A 154 -26.35 4.16 6.63
N PHE A 155 -25.49 4.33 5.62
CA PHE A 155 -25.84 5.05 4.41
C PHE A 155 -25.14 4.48 3.18
N LYS A 156 -25.68 4.82 2.00
CA LYS A 156 -25.10 4.41 0.72
C LYS A 156 -23.90 5.30 0.40
N SER A 157 -22.78 4.68 0.05
CA SER A 157 -21.62 5.35 -0.54
C SER A 157 -22.02 5.92 -1.91
N ASN A 158 -21.72 7.20 -2.15
CA ASN A 158 -21.94 7.84 -3.43
C ASN A 158 -20.72 7.71 -4.36
N THR A 159 -19.59 7.25 -3.81
CA THR A 159 -18.35 7.04 -4.55
C THR A 159 -18.27 5.62 -5.15
N LYS A 160 -17.84 5.56 -6.42
CA LYS A 160 -17.52 4.29 -7.10
C LYS A 160 -16.05 3.88 -6.91
N SER A 161 -15.25 4.72 -6.25
CA SER A 161 -13.82 4.48 -5.98
C SER A 161 -13.60 3.47 -4.85
N GLY A 162 -12.40 2.90 -4.78
CA GLY A 162 -12.00 2.00 -3.69
C GLY A 162 -11.83 2.69 -2.34
N ASP A 163 -11.49 3.98 -2.36
CA ASP A 163 -11.41 4.83 -1.18
C ASP A 163 -12.79 5.41 -0.87
N TYR A 164 -13.29 5.13 0.33
CA TYR A 164 -14.63 5.51 0.80
C TYR A 164 -14.57 6.61 1.86
N HIS A 165 -13.37 6.98 2.33
CA HIS A 165 -13.22 7.98 3.39
C HIS A 165 -13.78 9.35 2.99
N ASP A 166 -13.87 9.65 1.69
CA ASP A 166 -14.49 10.89 1.17
C ASP A 166 -16.01 10.94 1.42
N ASP A 167 -16.69 9.79 1.55
CA ASP A 167 -18.13 9.73 1.83
C ASP A 167 -18.42 10.05 3.32
N MET A 168 -17.41 9.98 4.19
CA MET A 168 -17.54 10.40 5.58
C MET A 168 -17.29 11.91 5.70
N ASN A 169 -18.36 12.65 5.98
CA ASN A 169 -18.32 14.10 6.12
C ASN A 169 -19.10 14.55 7.35
N SER A 170 -18.99 15.85 7.68
CA SER A 170 -19.65 16.43 8.86
C SER A 170 -21.17 16.25 8.86
N ALA A 171 -21.82 16.25 7.69
CA ALA A 171 -23.26 16.06 7.58
C ALA A 171 -23.68 14.61 7.87
N ASN A 172 -22.90 13.63 7.42
CA ASN A 172 -23.14 12.22 7.74
C ASN A 172 -22.81 11.90 9.19
N PHE A 173 -21.75 12.52 9.75
CA PHE A 173 -21.38 12.35 11.15
C PHE A 173 -22.45 12.88 12.10
N LYS A 174 -23.08 14.02 11.79
CA LYS A 174 -24.15 14.61 12.63
C LYS A 174 -25.41 13.77 12.72
N LYS A 175 -25.66 12.86 11.77
CA LYS A 175 -26.79 11.91 11.84
C LYS A 175 -26.65 10.91 12.98
N MET A 176 -25.46 10.82 13.56
CA MET A 176 -25.17 9.96 14.70
C MET A 176 -25.66 10.65 15.98
N GLY A 177 -26.61 10.04 16.68
CA GLY A 177 -27.14 10.56 17.95
C GLY A 177 -28.46 11.33 17.84
N ASP A 178 -28.99 11.53 16.63
CA ASP A 178 -30.39 11.93 16.40
C ASP A 178 -31.35 10.75 16.69
#